data_AF-A0A918XHG7-F1
#
_entry.id   AF-A0A918XHG7-F1
#
_cell.length_a   1.000
_cell.length_b   1.000
_cell.length_c   1.000
_cell.angle_alpha   90.00
_cell.angle_beta   90.00
_cell.angle_gamma   90.00
#
_symmetry.space_group_name_H-M   'P 1'
#
loop_
_entity.id
_entity.type
_entity.pdbx_description
1 polymer ?
#
loop_
_entity_poly.entity_id
_entity_poly.type
_entity_poly.pdbx_seq_one_letter_code
_entity_poly.pdbx_strand_id
1 'polypeptide(L)'
;MSNEDHEQERPEVLVMGDQPQGEEGGGGPSQEPRALADMVEQPAKVMRIGSMIRQLLDEVKAAPLDDASRARLKEIHESSIEELEDGLAPELIEELERLTLPFTQGSSPSDAELRIAQAQLVGWLEGLFHGIQTTLFAQQMAARAQLENMRKALPQGMAADMQQAGDPGGPADRSSDGRLGGPYL
;
A
#
# COMPACT_ATOMS: atom_id res chain seq x y z
N MET A 1 2.48 29.96 -62.32
CA MET A 1 1.71 29.96 -61.07
C MET A 1 0.86 28.70 -61.15
N SER A 2 1.36 27.50 -60.82
CA SER A 2 1.73 27.00 -59.47
C SER A 2 0.54 27.21 -58.54
N ASN A 3 -0.08 26.24 -57.88
CA ASN A 3 0.36 25.01 -57.23
C ASN A 3 -0.97 24.26 -56.89
N GLU A 4 -1.10 22.93 -56.84
CA GLU A 4 -1.00 22.13 -55.60
C GLU A 4 -1.34 20.67 -55.96
N ASP A 5 -0.31 19.82 -56.01
CA ASP A 5 -0.42 18.38 -55.79
C ASP A 5 -0.36 18.12 -54.28
N HIS A 6 -1.31 17.40 -53.71
CA HIS A 6 -1.13 16.69 -52.44
C HIS A 6 -1.89 15.35 -52.51
N GLU A 7 -1.26 14.35 -53.10
CA GLU A 7 -1.65 12.95 -52.91
C GLU A 7 -1.27 12.50 -51.49
N GLN A 8 -2.24 11.87 -50.85
CA GLN A 8 -2.24 11.45 -49.45
C GLN A 8 -1.18 10.38 -49.17
N GLU A 9 -0.23 10.71 -48.29
CA GLU A 9 0.71 9.76 -47.71
C GLU A 9 -0.04 8.71 -46.87
N ARG A 10 0.08 7.45 -47.28
CA ARG A 10 -0.38 6.28 -46.51
C ARG A 10 0.73 5.89 -45.53
N PRO A 11 0.46 5.70 -44.22
CA PRO A 11 1.51 5.27 -43.31
C PRO A 11 1.90 3.81 -43.58
N GLU A 12 3.17 3.62 -43.92
CA GLU A 12 3.84 2.33 -44.09
C GLU A 12 4.04 1.68 -42.72
N VAL A 13 3.36 0.56 -42.47
CA VAL A 13 3.51 -0.22 -41.24
C VAL A 13 4.76 -1.08 -41.38
N LEU A 14 5.86 -0.60 -40.78
CA LEU A 14 7.12 -1.33 -40.67
C LEU A 14 7.00 -2.39 -39.56
N VAL A 15 6.76 -3.64 -39.95
CA VAL A 15 6.89 -4.82 -39.08
C VAL A 15 8.38 -5.16 -38.98
N MET A 16 9.05 -4.69 -37.93
CA MET A 16 10.43 -5.08 -37.61
C MET A 16 10.40 -6.29 -36.68
N GLY A 17 10.94 -7.39 -37.19
CA GLY A 17 10.92 -8.71 -36.56
C GLY A 17 11.69 -8.82 -35.24
N ASP A 18 11.14 -9.69 -34.41
CA ASP A 18 11.73 -10.29 -33.22
C ASP A 18 12.96 -11.14 -33.59
N GLN A 19 14.12 -10.76 -33.06
CA GLN A 19 15.28 -11.64 -32.93
C GLN A 19 15.86 -11.49 -31.53
N PRO A 20 15.90 -12.55 -30.70
CA PRO A 20 16.57 -12.52 -29.43
C PRO A 20 17.98 -13.08 -29.58
N GLN A 21 19.01 -12.25 -29.42
CA GLN A 21 20.32 -12.70 -28.92
C GLN A 21 21.22 -11.51 -28.55
N GLY A 22 21.63 -11.48 -27.29
CA GLY A 22 22.54 -10.50 -26.72
C GLY A 22 22.46 -10.46 -25.20
N GLU A 23 22.86 -11.55 -24.53
CA GLU A 23 23.33 -11.46 -23.15
C GLU A 23 24.66 -10.68 -23.15
N GLU A 24 24.73 -9.60 -22.37
CA GLU A 24 25.77 -9.31 -21.36
C GLU A 24 25.82 -7.82 -21.00
N GLY A 25 25.75 -7.54 -19.69
CA GLY A 25 26.48 -6.42 -19.10
C GLY A 25 25.65 -5.28 -18.50
N GLY A 26 25.40 -5.36 -17.19
CA GLY A 26 25.43 -4.18 -16.31
C GLY A 26 24.10 -3.47 -16.04
N GLY A 27 23.14 -4.15 -15.43
CA GLY A 27 22.08 -3.49 -14.66
C GLY A 27 22.44 -3.55 -13.18
N GLY A 28 22.87 -2.43 -12.58
CA GLY A 28 22.88 -2.27 -11.12
C GLY A 28 21.51 -2.61 -10.53
N PRO A 29 21.38 -2.86 -9.21
CA PRO A 29 20.12 -3.33 -8.64
C PRO A 29 19.00 -2.41 -9.12
N SER A 30 18.14 -2.95 -9.98
CA SER A 30 16.90 -2.31 -10.39
C SER A 30 16.19 -2.03 -9.09
N GLN A 31 16.21 -0.78 -8.64
CA GLN A 31 15.39 -0.34 -7.53
C GLN A 31 13.97 -0.45 -8.08
N GLU A 32 13.35 -1.62 -7.89
CA GLU A 32 11.90 -1.68 -7.91
C GLU A 32 11.42 -0.57 -6.97
N PRO A 33 10.44 0.25 -7.38
CA PRO A 33 9.89 1.26 -6.51
C PRO A 33 9.53 0.59 -5.18
N ARG A 34 10.19 0.97 -4.08
CA ARG A 34 9.88 0.42 -2.76
C ARG A 34 8.38 0.54 -2.55
N ALA A 35 7.73 -0.52 -2.08
CA ALA A 35 6.33 -0.43 -1.75
C ALA A 35 6.17 0.68 -0.69
N LEU A 36 5.13 1.51 -0.81
CA LEU A 36 4.88 2.58 0.17
C LEU A 36 4.85 2.07 1.62
N ALA A 37 4.42 0.82 1.82
CA ALA A 37 4.44 0.17 3.13
C ALA A 37 5.86 -0.02 3.70
N ASP A 38 6.84 -0.29 2.84
CA ASP A 38 8.24 -0.49 3.21
C ASP A 38 8.98 0.83 3.43
N MET A 39 8.43 1.94 2.94
CA MET A 39 8.96 3.29 3.16
C MET A 39 8.62 3.84 4.57
N VAL A 40 7.75 3.16 5.32
CA VAL A 40 7.44 3.53 6.71
C VAL A 40 8.10 2.51 7.63
N GLU A 41 9.30 2.84 8.10
CA GLU A 41 10.13 1.94 8.92
C GLU A 41 9.52 1.69 10.30
N GLN A 42 8.86 2.71 10.88
CA GLN A 42 8.23 2.62 12.19
C GLN A 42 6.74 3.03 12.16
N PRO A 43 5.83 2.21 11.60
CA PRO A 43 4.43 2.59 11.41
C PRO A 43 3.73 3.00 12.71
N ALA A 44 3.96 2.27 13.80
CA ALA A 44 3.36 2.56 15.09
C ALA A 44 3.83 3.91 15.69
N LYS A 45 5.09 4.30 15.44
CA LYS A 45 5.64 5.59 15.89
C LYS A 45 5.01 6.73 15.10
N VAL A 46 5.01 6.62 13.78
CA VAL A 46 4.43 7.63 12.87
C VAL A 46 2.94 7.84 13.15
N MET A 47 2.16 6.76 13.36
CA MET A 47 0.74 6.88 13.73
C MET A 47 0.53 7.59 15.07
N ARG A 48 1.36 7.29 16.07
CA ARG A 48 1.28 7.93 17.39
C ARG A 48 1.52 9.43 17.27
N ILE A 49 2.57 9.84 16.56
CA ILE A 49 2.90 11.25 16.34
C ILE A 49 1.80 11.94 15.53
N GLY A 50 1.32 11.32 14.44
CA GLY A 50 0.22 11.88 13.64
C GLY A 50 -1.06 12.11 14.45
N SER A 51 -1.44 11.16 15.31
CA SER A 51 -2.60 11.34 16.20
C SER A 51 -2.41 12.47 17.22
N MET A 52 -1.19 12.62 17.76
CA MET A 52 -0.85 13.72 18.66
C MET A 52 -0.96 15.08 17.96
N ILE A 53 -0.39 15.21 16.77
CA ILE A 53 -0.47 16.46 15.97
C ILE A 53 -1.93 16.80 15.67
N ARG A 54 -2.75 15.80 15.30
CA ARG A 54 -4.18 15.99 15.05
C ARG A 54 -4.93 16.51 16.27
N GLN A 55 -4.65 15.98 17.46
CA GLN A 55 -5.24 16.48 18.71
C GLN A 55 -4.81 17.92 19.01
N LEU A 56 -3.53 18.26 18.80
CA LEU A 56 -3.05 19.62 18.96
C LEU A 56 -3.73 20.59 17.97
N LEU A 57 -3.92 20.16 16.73
CA LEU A 57 -4.61 20.96 15.71
C LEU A 57 -6.05 21.26 16.11
N ASP A 58 -6.75 20.27 16.64
CA ASP A 58 -8.11 20.44 17.14
C ASP A 58 -8.15 21.44 18.31
N GLU A 59 -7.13 21.45 19.17
CA GLU A 59 -7.04 22.38 20.29
C GLU A 59 -6.78 23.83 19.86
N VAL A 60 -5.89 24.05 18.88
CA VAL A 60 -5.65 25.37 18.27
C VAL A 60 -6.90 25.90 17.54
N LYS A 61 -7.80 25.00 17.11
CA LYS A 61 -9.10 25.37 16.50
C LYS A 61 -10.17 25.65 17.54
N ALA A 62 -10.08 25.07 18.73
CA ALA A 62 -11.07 25.18 19.78
C ALA A 62 -11.05 26.55 20.48
N ALA A 63 -9.87 27.11 20.73
CA ALA A 63 -9.73 28.40 21.42
C ALA A 63 -8.47 29.17 20.98
N PRO A 64 -8.46 30.51 21.09
CA PRO A 64 -7.26 31.31 20.87
C PRO A 64 -6.17 30.99 21.88
N LEU A 65 -4.91 31.00 21.44
CA LEU A 65 -3.76 30.71 22.29
C LEU A 65 -3.04 31.97 22.76
N ASP A 66 -2.40 31.88 23.93
CA ASP A 66 -1.45 32.89 24.38
C ASP A 66 -0.06 32.70 23.76
N ASP A 67 0.82 33.69 23.93
CA ASP A 67 2.13 33.67 23.28
C ASP A 67 3.02 32.51 23.74
N ALA A 68 2.97 32.18 25.04
CA ALA A 68 3.73 31.07 25.60
C ALA A 68 3.27 29.72 25.03
N SER A 69 1.96 29.52 24.86
CA SER A 69 1.41 28.29 24.27
C SER A 69 1.80 28.18 22.80
N ARG A 70 1.78 29.28 22.04
CA ARG A 70 2.22 29.28 20.64
C ARG A 70 3.70 28.96 20.48
N ALA A 71 4.56 29.52 21.34
CA ALA A 71 5.98 29.19 21.37
C ALA A 71 6.21 27.69 21.65
N ARG A 72 5.50 27.14 22.64
CA ARG A 72 5.55 25.69 22.93
C ARG A 72 5.05 24.84 21.75
N LEU A 73 3.99 25.25 21.08
CA LEU A 73 3.45 24.52 19.92
C LEU A 73 4.39 24.54 18.71
N LYS A 74 5.15 25.63 18.53
CA LYS A 74 6.25 25.68 17.56
C LYS A 74 7.29 24.61 17.86
N GLU A 75 7.80 24.56 19.09
CA GLU A 75 8.81 23.58 19.51
C GLU A 75 8.30 22.13 19.35
N ILE A 76 7.04 21.87 19.72
CA ILE A 76 6.41 20.55 19.53
C ILE A 76 6.31 20.21 18.05
N HIS A 77 5.98 21.16 17.18
CA HIS A 77 5.90 20.92 15.74
C HIS A 77 7.27 20.53 15.16
N GLU A 78 8.32 21.30 15.49
CA GLU A 78 9.69 21.03 15.04
C GLU A 78 10.17 19.66 15.52
N SER A 79 10.03 19.36 16.82
CA SER A 79 10.38 18.05 17.38
C SER A 79 9.54 16.91 16.79
N SER A 80 8.27 17.15 16.45
CA SER A 80 7.44 16.12 15.82
C SER A 80 7.92 15.77 14.41
N ILE A 81 8.47 16.73 13.65
CA ILE A 81 9.05 16.47 12.33
C ILE A 81 10.28 15.58 12.48
N GLU A 82 11.22 15.93 13.37
CA GLU A 82 12.41 15.11 13.64
C GLU A 82 12.04 13.67 14.07
N GLU A 83 11.02 13.54 14.92
CA GLU A 83 10.54 12.23 15.38
C GLU A 83 9.85 11.42 14.27
N LEU A 84 9.20 12.09 13.31
CA LEU A 84 8.64 11.46 12.11
C LEU A 84 9.75 10.99 11.18
N GLU A 85 10.79 11.80 10.96
CA GLU A 85 11.92 11.45 10.10
C GLU A 85 12.60 10.15 10.54
N ASP A 86 12.81 9.95 11.85
CA ASP A 86 13.35 8.69 12.40
C ASP A 86 12.46 7.46 12.11
N GLY A 87 11.19 7.66 11.76
CA GLY A 87 10.25 6.60 11.42
C GLY A 87 10.02 6.37 9.93
N LEU A 88 10.68 7.14 9.07
CA LEU A 88 10.44 7.19 7.62
C LEU A 88 11.71 6.84 6.83
N ALA A 89 11.53 6.23 5.66
CA ALA A 89 12.62 6.01 4.73
C ALA A 89 13.12 7.32 4.13
N PRO A 90 14.38 7.38 3.65
CA PRO A 90 15.00 8.60 3.13
C PRO A 90 14.17 9.33 2.08
N GLU A 91 13.48 8.61 1.20
CA GLU A 91 12.67 9.20 0.14
C GLU A 91 11.46 9.99 0.68
N LEU A 92 10.84 9.50 1.76
CA LEU A 92 9.73 10.18 2.44
C LEU A 92 10.23 11.31 3.33
N ILE A 93 11.43 11.20 3.91
CA ILE A 93 12.09 12.31 4.62
C ILE A 93 12.31 13.47 3.66
N GLU A 94 12.92 13.22 2.51
CA GLU A 94 13.15 14.26 1.50
C GLU A 94 11.83 14.88 1.00
N GLU A 95 10.76 14.09 0.90
CA GLU A 95 9.43 14.62 0.57
C GLU A 95 8.88 15.52 1.68
N LEU A 96 8.96 15.06 2.93
CA LEU A 96 8.51 15.81 4.09
C LEU A 96 9.24 17.16 4.18
N GLU A 97 10.57 17.16 4.11
CA GLU A 97 11.41 18.37 4.17
C GLU A 97 11.09 19.37 3.05
N ARG A 98 10.79 18.89 1.83
CA ARG A 98 10.39 19.77 0.71
C ARG A 98 9.04 20.43 0.93
N LEU A 99 8.14 19.78 1.65
CA LEU A 99 6.77 20.27 1.88
C LEU A 99 6.69 21.14 3.14
N THR A 100 7.45 20.83 4.18
CA THR A 100 7.43 21.56 5.45
C THR A 100 8.31 22.80 5.39
N LEU A 101 7.72 23.97 5.58
CA LEU A 101 8.47 25.21 5.75
C LEU A 101 8.73 25.49 7.24
N PRO A 102 9.98 25.74 7.67
CA PRO A 102 10.27 26.12 9.04
C PRO A 102 9.62 27.45 9.43
N PHE A 103 9.25 27.59 10.71
CA PHE A 103 8.77 28.86 11.25
C PHE A 103 9.90 29.89 11.34
N THR A 104 9.53 31.18 11.29
CA THR A 104 10.46 32.28 11.49
C THR A 104 11.17 32.18 12.85
N GLN A 105 12.48 32.41 12.85
CA GLN A 105 13.30 32.38 14.06
C GLN A 105 13.12 33.67 14.89
N GLY A 106 13.06 33.52 16.21
CA GLY A 106 12.98 34.65 17.15
C GLY A 106 11.58 35.26 17.34
N SER A 107 10.52 34.68 16.77
CA SER A 107 9.14 35.11 16.99
C SER A 107 8.20 33.92 17.16
N SER A 108 7.23 34.05 18.05
CA SER A 108 6.12 33.10 18.16
C SER A 108 5.23 33.19 16.90
N PRO A 109 4.94 32.06 16.23
CA PRO A 109 4.00 32.07 15.11
C PRO A 109 2.59 32.45 15.60
N SER A 110 1.75 32.89 14.67
CA SER A 110 0.33 33.12 14.92
C SER A 110 -0.47 31.81 15.01
N ASP A 111 -1.65 31.86 15.64
CA ASP A 111 -2.57 30.69 15.65
C ASP A 111 -2.88 30.19 14.24
N ALA A 112 -2.99 31.10 13.27
CA ALA A 112 -3.27 30.74 11.88
C ALA A 112 -2.11 29.96 11.25
N GLU A 113 -0.87 30.41 11.46
CA GLU A 113 0.33 29.71 10.98
C GLU A 113 0.45 28.32 11.61
N LEU A 114 0.22 28.19 12.93
CA LEU A 114 0.21 26.89 13.62
C LEU A 114 -0.84 25.94 13.05
N ARG A 115 -2.08 26.42 12.81
CA ARG A 115 -3.14 25.59 12.22
C ARG A 115 -2.78 25.09 10.83
N ILE A 116 -2.21 25.95 9.98
CA ILE A 116 -1.82 25.56 8.61
C ILE A 116 -0.69 24.53 8.65
N ALA A 117 0.36 24.78 9.43
CA ALA A 117 1.50 23.87 9.54
C ALA A 117 1.09 22.49 10.07
N GLN A 118 0.26 22.44 11.12
CA GLN A 118 -0.23 21.16 11.65
C GLN A 118 -1.20 20.46 10.71
N ALA A 119 -2.13 21.19 10.07
CA ALA A 119 -3.05 20.61 9.10
C ALA A 119 -2.31 20.02 7.89
N GLN A 120 -1.20 20.65 7.47
CA GLN A 120 -0.34 20.13 6.41
C GLN A 120 0.26 18.77 6.80
N LEU A 121 0.85 18.66 7.99
CA LEU A 121 1.41 17.39 8.48
C LEU A 121 0.33 16.31 8.62
N VAL A 122 -0.82 16.64 9.22
CA VAL A 122 -1.92 15.67 9.38
C VAL A 122 -2.41 15.19 8.02
N GLY A 123 -2.65 16.10 7.07
CA GLY A 123 -3.14 15.75 5.74
C GLY A 123 -2.14 14.91 4.95
N TRP A 124 -0.84 15.22 5.04
CA TRP A 124 0.20 14.43 4.40
C TRP A 124 0.28 13.02 4.99
N LEU A 125 0.26 12.89 6.33
CA LEU A 125 0.26 11.60 7.00
C LEU A 125 -0.98 10.76 6.68
N GLU A 126 -2.17 11.38 6.67
CA GLU A 126 -3.42 10.71 6.26
C GLU A 126 -3.33 10.20 4.81
N GLY A 127 -2.77 11.00 3.90
CA GLY A 127 -2.50 10.60 2.51
C GLY A 127 -1.54 9.42 2.40
N LEU A 128 -0.43 9.46 3.14
CA LEU A 128 0.56 8.37 3.19
C LEU A 128 -0.08 7.05 3.64
N PHE A 129 -0.78 7.04 4.77
CA PHE A 129 -1.42 5.84 5.28
C PHE A 129 -2.55 5.34 4.37
N HIS A 130 -3.30 6.23 3.75
CA HIS A 130 -4.32 5.85 2.78
C HIS A 130 -3.71 5.20 1.53
N GLY A 131 -2.59 5.72 1.02
CA GLY A 131 -1.83 5.12 -0.08
C GLY A 131 -1.33 3.71 0.24
N ILE A 132 -0.79 3.51 1.45
CA ILE A 132 -0.37 2.19 1.94
C ILE A 132 -1.55 1.22 2.00
N GLN A 133 -2.68 1.64 2.58
CA GLN A 133 -3.87 0.79 2.67
C GLN A 133 -4.42 0.40 1.29
N THR A 134 -4.45 1.36 0.36
CA THR A 134 -4.94 1.16 -1.01
C THR A 134 -4.08 0.16 -1.76
N THR A 135 -2.76 0.30 -1.69
CA THR A 135 -1.82 -0.62 -2.35
C THR A 135 -1.88 -2.02 -1.74
N LEU A 136 -1.91 -2.14 -0.41
CA LEU A 136 -2.06 -3.44 0.26
C LEU A 136 -3.39 -4.14 -0.08
N PHE A 137 -4.49 -3.39 -0.14
CA PHE A 137 -5.78 -3.94 -0.54
C PHE A 137 -5.75 -4.45 -1.99
N ALA A 138 -5.17 -3.67 -2.91
CA ALA A 138 -5.02 -4.06 -4.31
C ALA A 138 -4.17 -5.33 -4.46
N GLN A 139 -3.05 -5.43 -3.74
CA GLN A 139 -2.21 -6.63 -3.72
C GLN A 139 -2.97 -7.86 -3.21
N GLN A 140 -3.73 -7.74 -2.12
CA GLN A 140 -4.53 -8.84 -1.59
C GLN A 140 -5.62 -9.28 -2.58
N MET A 141 -6.26 -8.35 -3.28
CA MET A 141 -7.28 -8.67 -4.28
C MET A 141 -6.66 -9.38 -5.50
N ALA A 142 -5.51 -8.92 -5.98
CA ALA A 142 -4.78 -9.57 -7.07
C ALA A 142 -4.34 -10.99 -6.70
N ALA A 143 -3.80 -11.18 -5.49
CA ALA A 143 -3.40 -12.49 -4.98
C ALA A 143 -4.61 -13.44 -4.86
N ARG A 144 -5.77 -12.96 -4.39
CA ARG A 144 -7.00 -13.76 -4.35
C ARG A 144 -7.45 -14.19 -5.75
N ALA A 145 -7.46 -13.27 -6.72
CA ALA A 145 -7.84 -13.58 -8.10
C ALA A 145 -6.88 -14.59 -8.75
N GLN A 146 -5.57 -14.49 -8.49
CA GLN A 146 -4.58 -15.46 -8.95
C GLN A 146 -4.86 -16.87 -8.39
N LEU A 147 -5.15 -16.99 -7.09
CA LEU A 147 -5.49 -18.28 -6.47
C LEU A 147 -6.79 -18.86 -7.02
N GLU A 148 -7.81 -18.04 -7.27
CA GLU A 148 -9.06 -18.50 -7.90
C GLU A 148 -8.83 -18.99 -9.33
N ASN A 149 -7.99 -18.31 -10.10
CA ASN A 149 -7.61 -18.74 -11.45
C ASN A 149 -6.84 -20.06 -11.41
N MET A 150 -5.90 -20.24 -10.48
CA MET A 150 -5.20 -21.51 -10.29
C MET A 150 -6.17 -22.64 -9.91
N ARG A 151 -7.13 -22.39 -9.01
CA ARG A 151 -8.17 -23.36 -8.65
C ARG A 151 -9.04 -23.77 -9.84
N LYS A 152 -9.38 -22.83 -10.73
CA LYS A 152 -10.13 -23.10 -11.96
C LYS A 152 -9.28 -23.84 -13.01
N ALA A 153 -7.97 -23.64 -13.01
CA ALA A 153 -7.03 -24.29 -13.91
C ALA A 153 -6.61 -25.70 -13.46
N LEU A 154 -6.83 -26.07 -12.19
CA LEU A 154 -6.67 -27.46 -11.76
C LEU A 154 -7.83 -28.33 -12.29
N PRO A 155 -7.55 -29.42 -13.03
CA PRO A 155 -8.58 -30.32 -13.53
C PRO A 155 -9.40 -30.91 -12.37
N GLN A 156 -10.73 -30.87 -12.45
CA GLN A 156 -11.65 -31.60 -11.56
C GLN A 156 -11.62 -33.13 -11.81
N GLY A 157 -10.43 -33.71 -12.00
CA GLY A 157 -10.24 -35.01 -12.66
C GLY A 157 -9.35 -35.99 -11.91
N MET A 158 -9.43 -36.07 -10.57
CA MET A 158 -8.80 -37.17 -9.81
C MET A 158 -9.66 -37.71 -8.64
N ALA A 159 -10.92 -37.29 -8.51
CA ALA A 159 -11.86 -37.88 -7.55
C ALA A 159 -12.94 -38.78 -8.20
N ALA A 160 -13.09 -38.73 -9.53
CA ALA A 160 -14.15 -39.47 -10.23
C ALA A 160 -13.73 -40.87 -10.73
N ASP A 161 -12.43 -41.17 -10.83
CA ASP A 161 -11.94 -42.44 -11.41
C ASP A 161 -11.61 -43.54 -10.38
N MET A 162 -11.83 -43.29 -9.08
CA MET A 162 -11.72 -44.33 -8.03
C MET A 162 -13.06 -44.92 -7.59
N GLN A 163 -14.18 -44.54 -8.22
CA GLN A 163 -15.51 -45.10 -7.91
C GLN A 163 -16.03 -46.08 -8.99
N GLN A 164 -15.20 -46.45 -9.98
CA GLN A 164 -15.62 -47.34 -11.07
C GLN A 164 -14.60 -48.43 -11.41
N ALA A 165 -13.95 -49.01 -10.40
CA ALA A 165 -13.19 -50.25 -10.55
C ALA A 165 -13.16 -51.05 -9.25
N GLY A 166 -14.25 -51.76 -8.95
CA GLY A 166 -14.28 -52.76 -7.89
C GLY A 166 -15.67 -53.06 -7.35
N ASP A 167 -16.38 -54.00 -7.97
CA ASP A 167 -16.80 -55.27 -7.33
C ASP A 167 -18.06 -55.90 -7.99
N PRO A 168 -17.93 -57.07 -8.63
CA PRO A 168 -19.05 -57.94 -8.94
C PRO A 168 -19.04 -59.19 -8.05
N GLY A 169 -19.93 -59.29 -7.06
CA GLY A 169 -20.23 -60.57 -6.40
C GLY A 169 -20.88 -60.47 -5.01
N GLY A 170 -22.14 -60.88 -4.88
CA GLY A 170 -22.82 -61.07 -3.58
C GLY A 170 -22.28 -62.28 -2.77
N PRO A 171 -22.95 -62.76 -1.69
CA PRO A 171 -24.31 -62.46 -1.23
C PRO A 171 -24.43 -62.09 0.28
N ALA A 172 -25.68 -61.90 0.69
CA ALA A 172 -26.17 -61.55 2.01
C ALA A 172 -25.70 -62.44 3.18
N ASP A 173 -25.42 -61.82 4.32
CA ASP A 173 -25.73 -62.37 5.63
C ASP A 173 -26.23 -61.24 6.55
N ARG A 174 -27.53 -61.27 6.83
CA ARG A 174 -28.15 -60.51 7.92
C ARG A 174 -28.07 -61.38 9.16
N SER A 175 -27.09 -61.09 10.00
CA SER A 175 -27.07 -61.61 11.36
C SER A 175 -26.89 -60.44 12.33
N SER A 176 -27.96 -60.27 13.10
CA SER A 176 -28.17 -59.39 14.24
C SER A 176 -27.09 -59.51 15.32
N ASP A 177 -26.81 -58.38 15.98
CA ASP A 177 -26.91 -58.17 17.44
C ASP A 177 -25.72 -57.35 17.98
N GLY A 178 -26.03 -56.41 18.87
CA GLY A 178 -25.10 -56.09 19.95
C GLY A 178 -24.51 -54.68 20.02
N ARG A 179 -25.23 -53.79 20.73
CA ARG A 179 -24.71 -52.94 21.84
C ARG A 179 -23.83 -51.73 21.47
N LEU A 180 -24.35 -50.52 21.65
CA LEU A 180 -24.20 -49.65 22.85
C LEU A 180 -22.78 -49.09 23.04
N GLY A 181 -22.67 -47.75 22.97
CA GLY A 181 -21.59 -47.01 23.62
C GLY A 181 -21.21 -45.71 22.91
N GLY A 182 -21.68 -44.55 23.43
CA GLY A 182 -20.94 -43.28 23.30
C GLY A 182 -19.65 -43.32 24.15
N PRO A 183 -19.00 -42.20 24.52
CA PRO A 183 -19.39 -40.79 24.34
C PRO A 183 -18.27 -39.87 23.80
N TYR A 184 -18.65 -38.60 23.62
CA TYR A 184 -17.87 -37.36 23.75
C TYR A 184 -16.38 -37.45 24.12
N LEU A 185 -15.55 -36.76 23.34
CA LEU A 185 -14.82 -35.54 23.74
C LEU A 185 -14.46 -34.73 22.49
#